data_AF-A0A9P0I6B7-F1
#
_entry.id   AF-A0A9P0I6B7-F1
#
_cell.length_a   1.000
_cell.length_b   1.000
_cell.length_c   1.000
_cell.angle_alpha   90.00
_cell.angle_beta   90.00
_cell.angle_gamma   90.00
#
_symmetry.space_group_name_H-M   'P 1'
#
loop_
_entity.id
_entity.type
_entity.pdbx_description
1 polymer ?
#
loop_
_entity_poly.entity_id
_entity_poly.type
_entity_poly.pdbx_seq_one_letter_code
_entity_poly.pdbx_strand_id
1 'polypeptide(L)'
;MAAVTFKYLKMNNKIIFITSKHRHLLVQAIDYDGNILSQYLNNINDHRISDIIYTCDGIYVAGVNVTIYKVNVTLSDANLNVDLVPVVIKNPYPLYELYSLRFSPNNLICALAMVERKVQARKEALKLEIIFICKEMKPESMLDTLLSNPMKKLTHYWDYIELLRFQITKLKWRPKLDFNELYLSGAQDIYKLKIYLIFLTYISGLKKVLRLVDVALPETSTDIVKEKILYLHAKQLLDNLYTKCQNEGQLNDLDMESLYGTKKYLEYYAKKYKTDNELDQNVLNALENSCDYVCQCCDEKIEGFTCKSGHLNMFCMATFTPICSDNYLMCQCCNATSRADLEIENPICVFCDLYLIKPD
;
A
#
# COMPACT_ATOMS: atom_id res chain seq x y z
N MET A 1 -36.19 6.33 7.37
CA MET A 1 -34.82 6.78 7.71
C MET A 1 -34.05 5.54 8.13
N ALA A 2 -33.27 4.96 7.21
CA ALA A 2 -32.61 3.67 7.39
C ALA A 2 -31.44 3.79 8.38
N ALA A 3 -31.19 2.73 9.16
CA ALA A 3 -30.05 2.67 10.06
C ALA A 3 -28.77 2.92 9.26
N VAL A 4 -28.05 3.98 9.61
CA VAL A 4 -26.77 4.33 9.02
C VAL A 4 -25.79 3.30 9.57
N THR A 5 -25.28 2.42 8.70
CA THR A 5 -24.35 1.30 8.99
C THR A 5 -24.89 0.16 9.87
N PHE A 6 -25.21 -0.96 9.21
CA PHE A 6 -25.36 -2.28 9.85
C PHE A 6 -23.99 -2.98 9.90
N LYS A 7 -23.59 -3.43 11.09
CA LYS A 7 -22.35 -4.18 11.27
C LYS A 7 -22.55 -5.27 12.33
N TYR A 8 -21.83 -6.39 12.16
CA TYR A 8 -21.91 -7.53 13.06
C TYR A 8 -20.53 -8.17 13.27
N LEU A 9 -20.39 -8.89 14.37
CA LEU A 9 -19.25 -9.77 14.66
C LEU A 9 -19.77 -11.15 15.08
N LYS A 10 -18.97 -12.19 14.85
CA LYS A 10 -19.27 -13.55 15.31
C LYS A 10 -18.48 -13.83 16.59
N MET A 11 -19.16 -14.26 17.64
CA MET A 11 -18.53 -14.58 18.93
C MET A 11 -19.29 -15.74 19.58
N ASN A 12 -18.58 -16.76 20.07
CA ASN A 12 -19.15 -17.94 20.76
C ASN A 12 -20.32 -18.60 20.01
N ASN A 13 -20.21 -18.75 18.69
CA ASN A 13 -21.27 -19.31 17.84
C ASN A 13 -22.59 -18.48 17.90
N LYS A 14 -22.47 -17.16 18.08
CA LYS A 14 -23.56 -16.17 18.06
C LYS A 14 -23.17 -14.98 17.19
N ILE A 15 -24.17 -14.21 16.76
CA ILE A 15 -23.99 -12.97 16.01
C ILE A 15 -24.23 -11.81 16.97
N ILE A 16 -23.23 -10.94 17.14
CA ILE A 16 -23.43 -9.67 17.85
C ILE A 16 -23.63 -8.57 16.83
N PHE A 17 -24.81 -7.96 16.86
CA PHE A 17 -25.16 -6.78 16.08
C PHE A 17 -24.87 -5.53 16.87
N ILE A 18 -24.26 -4.54 16.22
CA ILE A 18 -24.05 -3.22 16.81
C ILE A 18 -24.58 -2.17 15.85
N THR A 19 -25.43 -1.29 16.36
CA THR A 19 -26.04 -0.23 15.58
C THR A 19 -26.28 0.99 16.46
N SER A 20 -26.58 2.13 15.84
CA SER A 20 -26.96 3.33 16.56
C SER A 20 -28.18 4.00 15.97
N LYS A 21 -28.89 4.72 16.84
CA LYS A 21 -29.93 5.66 16.45
C LYS A 21 -29.75 6.93 17.26
N HIS A 22 -29.42 8.03 16.57
CA HIS A 22 -29.06 9.30 17.23
C HIS A 22 -27.95 9.08 18.27
N ARG A 23 -28.25 9.22 19.56
CA ARG A 23 -27.29 9.06 20.68
C ARG A 23 -27.21 7.65 21.27
N HIS A 24 -28.14 6.79 20.86
CA HIS A 24 -28.35 5.48 21.45
C HIS A 24 -27.48 4.45 20.72
N LEU A 25 -26.58 3.78 21.44
CA LEU A 25 -25.90 2.57 20.98
C LEU A 25 -26.73 1.36 21.39
N LEU A 26 -27.07 0.53 20.41
CA LEU A 26 -27.71 -0.75 20.60
C LEU A 26 -26.72 -1.86 20.22
N VAL A 27 -26.47 -2.78 21.15
CA VAL A 27 -25.72 -4.01 20.91
C VAL A 27 -26.63 -5.19 21.23
N GLN A 28 -26.78 -6.14 20.31
CA GLN A 28 -27.67 -7.29 20.46
C GLN A 28 -26.92 -8.57 20.17
N ALA A 29 -27.02 -9.56 21.05
CA ALA A 29 -26.58 -10.91 20.80
C ALA A 29 -27.75 -11.72 20.22
N ILE A 30 -27.53 -12.35 19.08
CA ILE A 30 -28.53 -13.14 18.36
C ILE A 30 -27.95 -14.54 18.09
N ASP A 31 -28.78 -15.58 18.22
CA ASP A 31 -28.40 -16.92 17.78
C ASP A 31 -28.56 -17.10 16.24
N TYR A 32 -28.22 -18.30 15.74
CA TYR A 32 -28.35 -18.60 14.31
C TYR A 32 -29.80 -18.77 13.85
N ASP A 33 -30.73 -18.96 14.78
CA ASP A 33 -32.16 -19.07 14.51
C ASP A 33 -32.84 -17.68 14.47
N GLY A 34 -32.08 -16.61 14.76
CA GLY A 34 -32.55 -15.23 14.75
C GLY A 34 -33.16 -14.76 16.07
N ASN A 35 -33.08 -15.55 17.14
CA ASN A 35 -33.58 -15.15 18.46
C ASN A 35 -32.59 -14.21 19.16
N ILE A 36 -33.11 -13.10 19.68
CA ILE A 36 -32.34 -12.17 20.51
C ILE A 36 -32.12 -12.83 21.87
N LEU A 37 -30.87 -13.09 22.22
CA LEU A 37 -30.48 -13.67 23.50
C LEU A 37 -30.35 -12.60 24.58
N SER A 38 -29.75 -11.47 24.23
CA SER A 38 -29.57 -10.33 25.13
C SER A 38 -29.32 -9.06 24.35
N GLN A 39 -29.56 -7.93 25.02
CA GLN A 39 -29.39 -6.61 24.46
C GLN A 39 -28.77 -5.65 25.47
N TYR A 40 -27.97 -4.73 24.94
CA TYR A 40 -27.42 -3.59 25.64
C TYR A 40 -27.87 -2.33 24.89
N LEU A 41 -28.47 -1.39 25.64
CA LEU A 41 -28.90 -0.10 25.12
C LEU A 41 -28.40 0.99 26.05
N ASN A 42 -27.54 1.87 25.54
CA ASN A 42 -27.03 2.98 26.33
C ASN A 42 -26.86 4.27 25.50
N ASN A 43 -26.90 5.41 26.19
CA ASN A 43 -26.54 6.69 25.60
C ASN A 43 -25.03 6.87 25.68
N ILE A 44 -24.36 7.08 24.55
CA ILE A 44 -22.90 7.22 24.52
C ILE A 44 -22.45 8.65 24.84
N ASN A 45 -23.26 9.64 24.51
CA ASN A 45 -23.03 11.04 24.84
C ASN A 45 -24.36 11.81 24.81
N ASP A 46 -24.29 13.11 25.14
CA ASP A 46 -25.43 14.03 25.05
C ASP A 46 -25.81 14.39 23.60
N HIS A 47 -25.11 13.83 22.60
CA HIS A 47 -25.20 14.22 21.20
C HIS A 47 -25.38 13.00 20.30
N ARG A 48 -25.25 13.14 18.97
CA ARG A 48 -25.35 12.00 18.06
C ARG A 48 -24.08 11.14 18.04
N ILE A 49 -24.26 9.85 17.81
CA ILE A 49 -23.24 8.95 17.27
C ILE A 49 -23.09 9.30 15.79
N SER A 50 -21.88 9.60 15.36
CA SER A 50 -21.58 10.00 13.99
C SER A 50 -21.10 8.85 13.12
N ASP A 51 -20.37 7.88 13.69
CA ASP A 51 -19.83 6.74 12.95
C ASP A 51 -19.60 5.54 13.88
N ILE A 52 -19.65 4.33 13.31
CA ILE A 52 -19.29 3.07 13.97
C ILE A 52 -18.34 2.31 13.06
N ILE A 53 -17.12 2.07 13.54
CA ILE A 53 -16.04 1.48 12.75
C ILE A 53 -15.52 0.18 13.35
N TYR A 54 -15.20 -0.74 12.47
CA TYR A 54 -14.64 -2.05 12.77
C TYR A 54 -13.22 -2.10 12.25
N THR A 55 -12.31 -2.53 13.10
CA THR A 55 -10.90 -2.72 12.79
C THR A 55 -10.45 -4.07 13.33
N CYS A 56 -9.23 -4.49 13.01
CA CYS A 56 -8.64 -5.67 13.65
C CYS A 56 -8.43 -5.50 15.17
N ASP A 57 -8.26 -4.27 15.68
CA ASP A 57 -8.08 -4.00 17.12
C ASP A 57 -9.40 -3.88 17.89
N GLY A 58 -10.54 -3.93 17.20
CA GLY A 58 -11.87 -3.87 17.79
C GLY A 58 -12.77 -2.83 17.15
N ILE A 59 -13.79 -2.44 17.92
CA ILE A 59 -14.92 -1.64 17.45
C ILE A 59 -14.87 -0.28 18.11
N TYR A 60 -15.06 0.76 17.31
CA TYR A 60 -15.01 2.14 17.75
C TYR A 60 -16.31 2.85 17.43
N VAL A 61 -16.79 3.64 18.38
CA VAL A 61 -17.93 4.53 18.20
C VAL A 61 -17.43 5.96 18.27
N ALA A 62 -17.71 6.72 17.22
CA ALA A 62 -17.43 8.14 17.13
C ALA A 62 -18.69 8.94 17.44
N GLY A 63 -18.52 10.05 18.17
CA GLY A 63 -19.58 11.00 18.49
C GLY A 63 -19.14 12.44 18.23
N VAL A 64 -20.08 13.37 18.44
CA VAL A 64 -19.84 14.81 18.32
C VAL A 64 -18.76 15.29 19.32
N ASN A 65 -18.09 16.41 19.03
CA ASN A 65 -16.93 16.94 19.79
C ASN A 65 -15.70 16.03 19.73
N VAL A 66 -15.63 15.15 18.74
CA VAL A 66 -14.51 14.21 18.58
C VAL A 66 -14.40 13.26 19.78
N THR A 67 -15.53 12.91 20.39
CA THR A 67 -15.57 11.85 21.41
C THR A 67 -15.49 10.50 20.71
N ILE A 68 -14.52 9.67 21.09
CA ILE A 68 -14.33 8.33 20.52
C ILE A 68 -14.31 7.33 21.67
N TYR A 69 -15.03 6.22 21.53
CA TYR A 69 -15.05 5.13 22.48
C TYR A 69 -14.66 3.83 21.80
N LYS A 70 -13.82 3.02 22.46
CA LYS A 70 -13.64 1.60 22.11
C LYS A 70 -14.74 0.79 22.79
N VAL A 71 -15.46 0.01 22.00
CA VAL A 71 -16.52 -0.89 22.48
C VAL A 71 -15.91 -2.25 22.76
N ASN A 72 -15.88 -2.62 24.03
CA ASN A 72 -15.47 -3.94 24.47
C ASN A 72 -16.74 -4.77 24.70
N VAL A 73 -16.90 -5.83 23.91
CA VAL A 73 -18.04 -6.73 24.02
C VAL A 73 -17.57 -8.06 24.58
N THR A 74 -18.23 -8.53 25.63
CA THR A 74 -18.06 -9.88 26.17
C THR A 74 -19.42 -10.58 26.22
N LEU A 75 -19.43 -11.87 25.96
CA LEU A 75 -20.63 -12.71 26.01
C LEU A 75 -20.30 -13.96 26.83
N SER A 76 -20.88 -14.04 28.03
CA SER A 76 -20.86 -15.23 28.87
C SER A 76 -22.23 -15.88 28.84
N ASP A 77 -22.32 -17.09 28.29
CA ASP A 77 -23.57 -17.80 27.99
C ASP A 77 -24.52 -16.97 27.11
N ALA A 78 -25.58 -16.41 27.70
CA ALA A 78 -26.54 -15.53 27.06
C ALA A 78 -26.40 -14.06 27.50
N ASN A 79 -25.51 -13.75 28.44
CA ASN A 79 -25.37 -12.41 29.00
C ASN A 79 -24.34 -11.59 28.23
N LEU A 80 -24.84 -10.61 27.48
CA LEU A 80 -24.04 -9.61 26.79
C LEU A 80 -23.62 -8.52 27.77
N ASN A 81 -22.31 -8.32 27.90
CA ASN A 81 -21.75 -7.20 28.64
C ASN A 81 -20.94 -6.31 27.69
N VAL A 82 -21.25 -5.01 27.72
CA VAL A 82 -20.65 -3.99 26.85
C VAL A 82 -20.04 -2.91 27.71
N ASP A 83 -18.72 -2.77 27.59
CA ASP A 83 -17.94 -1.71 28.22
C ASP A 83 -17.47 -0.70 27.16
N LEU A 84 -17.49 0.58 27.52
CA LEU A 84 -17.15 1.69 26.64
C LEU A 84 -15.94 2.42 27.20
N VAL A 85 -14.77 2.20 26.59
CA VAL A 85 -13.52 2.81 27.02
C VAL A 85 -13.25 4.08 26.20
N PRO A 86 -13.20 5.28 26.81
CA PRO A 86 -12.87 6.50 26.08
C PRO A 86 -11.47 6.44 25.48
N VAL A 87 -11.36 6.82 24.20
CA VAL A 87 -10.07 7.00 23.52
C VAL A 87 -9.61 8.44 23.73
N VAL A 88 -8.53 8.62 24.49
CA VAL A 88 -7.99 9.94 24.81
C VAL A 88 -7.22 10.50 23.62
N ILE A 89 -7.66 11.64 23.10
CA ILE A 89 -6.93 12.43 22.08
C ILE A 89 -6.21 13.57 22.81
N LYS A 90 -4.88 13.65 22.66
CA LYS A 90 -4.03 14.63 23.37
C LYS A 90 -4.48 16.08 23.19
N ASN A 91 -4.96 16.44 21.99
CA ASN A 91 -5.48 17.76 21.67
C ASN A 91 -6.93 17.64 21.18
N PRO A 92 -7.94 17.74 22.06
CA PRO A 92 -9.33 17.64 21.65
C PRO A 92 -9.71 18.82 20.73
N TYR A 93 -10.62 18.57 19.78
CA TYR A 93 -11.14 19.56 18.85
C TYR A 93 -12.59 19.93 19.21
N PRO A 94 -12.83 20.69 20.29
CA PRO A 94 -14.18 20.90 20.85
C PRO A 94 -15.11 21.72 19.94
N LEU A 95 -14.55 22.53 19.03
CA LEU A 95 -15.32 23.33 18.07
C LEU A 95 -15.66 22.56 16.79
N TYR A 96 -15.24 21.31 16.70
CA TYR A 96 -15.42 20.48 15.53
C TYR A 96 -16.45 19.38 15.78
N GLU A 97 -17.17 19.07 14.72
CA GLU A 97 -18.00 17.89 14.65
C GLU A 97 -17.26 16.79 13.87
N LEU A 98 -17.10 15.63 14.49
CA LEU A 98 -16.53 14.44 13.85
C LEU A 98 -17.61 13.77 12.99
N TYR A 99 -17.42 13.74 11.68
CA TYR A 99 -18.34 13.14 10.72
C TYR A 99 -18.02 11.68 10.43
N SER A 100 -16.73 11.35 10.33
CA SER A 100 -16.29 9.98 10.10
C SER A 100 -14.90 9.76 10.67
N LEU A 101 -14.62 8.51 11.00
CA LEU A 101 -13.35 8.05 11.54
C LEU A 101 -12.92 6.83 10.71
N ARG A 102 -11.65 6.74 10.32
CA ARG A 102 -11.10 5.57 9.61
C ARG A 102 -9.73 5.23 10.16
N PHE A 103 -9.43 3.94 10.20
CA PHE A 103 -8.12 3.43 10.60
C PHE A 103 -7.42 2.83 9.39
N SER A 104 -6.10 2.96 9.35
CA SER A 104 -5.25 2.24 8.41
C SER A 104 -5.29 0.74 8.70
N PRO A 105 -4.89 -0.12 7.74
CA PRO A 105 -4.96 -1.57 7.91
C PRO A 105 -4.27 -2.13 9.17
N ASN A 106 -3.18 -1.52 9.63
CA ASN A 106 -2.49 -1.92 10.87
C ASN A 106 -2.84 -1.04 12.07
N ASN A 107 -3.88 -0.21 11.97
CA ASN A 107 -4.33 0.74 13.00
C ASN A 107 -3.23 1.69 13.52
N LEU A 108 -2.23 1.99 12.68
CA LEU A 108 -1.18 2.94 13.03
C LEU A 108 -1.61 4.38 12.81
N ILE A 109 -2.40 4.62 11.78
CA ILE A 109 -2.88 5.93 11.39
C ILE A 109 -4.40 5.92 11.48
N CYS A 110 -4.91 6.98 12.07
CA CYS A 110 -6.32 7.21 12.31
C CYS A 110 -6.69 8.54 11.65
N ALA A 111 -7.56 8.50 10.65
CA ALA A 111 -8.06 9.68 9.96
C ALA A 111 -9.39 10.13 10.59
N LEU A 112 -9.45 11.40 10.98
CA LEU A 112 -10.63 12.09 11.47
C LEU A 112 -11.15 13.03 10.39
N ALA A 113 -12.36 12.79 9.90
CA ALA A 113 -13.07 13.69 9.01
C ALA A 113 -13.98 14.61 9.84
N MET A 114 -13.68 15.91 9.87
CA MET A 114 -14.30 16.86 10.78
C MET A 114 -14.82 18.11 10.07
N VAL A 115 -15.80 18.78 10.65
CA VAL A 115 -16.33 20.06 10.17
C VAL A 115 -16.34 21.05 11.33
N GLU A 116 -15.85 22.27 11.10
CA GLU A 116 -15.90 23.33 12.10
C GLU A 116 -17.36 23.81 12.27
N ARG A 117 -17.87 23.80 13.51
CA ARG A 117 -19.27 24.15 13.80
C ARG A 117 -19.65 25.58 13.42
N LYS A 118 -18.70 26.51 13.44
CA LYS A 118 -18.95 27.90 13.05
C LYS A 118 -19.37 28.02 11.58
N VAL A 119 -18.88 27.13 10.72
CA VAL A 119 -19.19 27.10 9.28
C VAL A 119 -20.64 26.68 9.05
N GLN A 120 -21.16 25.72 9.82
CA GLN A 120 -22.56 25.29 9.74
C GLN A 120 -23.56 26.42 10.02
N ALA A 121 -23.21 27.37 10.90
CA ALA A 121 -24.06 28.50 11.25
C ALA A 121 -24.15 29.58 10.15
N ARG A 122 -23.20 29.62 9.20
CA ARG A 122 -23.04 30.73 8.24
C ARG A 122 -23.57 30.46 6.82
N LYS A 123 -24.17 29.28 6.56
CA LYS A 123 -24.53 28.82 5.20
C LYS A 123 -23.36 28.85 4.21
N GLU A 124 -22.13 28.78 4.71
CA GLU A 124 -20.93 28.65 3.89
C GLU A 124 -20.85 27.22 3.32
N ALA A 125 -20.10 27.05 2.23
CA ALA A 125 -19.85 25.72 1.68
C ALA A 125 -19.20 24.83 2.76
N LEU A 126 -19.77 23.64 2.98
CA LEU A 126 -19.27 22.71 3.99
C LEU A 126 -17.82 22.32 3.66
N LYS A 127 -16.89 22.73 4.52
CA LYS A 127 -15.48 22.37 4.40
C LYS A 127 -15.18 21.22 5.35
N LEU A 128 -14.77 20.08 4.78
CA LEU A 128 -14.34 18.92 5.51
C LEU A 128 -12.83 19.01 5.77
N GLU A 129 -12.43 18.99 7.03
CA GLU A 129 -11.03 18.94 7.46
C GLU A 129 -10.66 17.49 7.81
N ILE A 130 -9.61 16.98 7.20
CA ILE A 130 -9.07 15.64 7.49
C ILE A 130 -7.83 15.79 8.36
N ILE A 131 -7.89 15.25 9.57
CA ILE A 131 -6.76 15.20 10.49
C ILE A 131 -6.30 13.76 10.66
N PHE A 132 -4.99 13.55 10.59
CA PHE A 132 -4.38 12.25 10.85
C PHE A 132 -3.77 12.23 12.25
N ILE A 133 -4.19 11.25 13.05
CA ILE A 133 -3.63 10.92 14.37
C ILE A 133 -2.89 9.61 14.22
N CYS A 134 -1.69 9.53 14.80
CA CYS A 134 -0.87 8.34 14.72
C CYS A 134 -0.73 7.70 16.11
N LYS A 135 -0.65 6.37 16.15
CA LYS A 135 -0.29 5.62 17.36
C LYS A 135 1.12 6.00 17.79
N GLU A 136 1.34 6.16 19.09
CA GLU A 136 2.69 6.41 19.62
C GLU A 136 3.51 5.13 19.54
N MET A 137 4.29 5.00 18.47
CA MET A 137 5.24 3.90 18.28
C MET A 137 6.66 4.41 18.19
N LYS A 138 7.57 3.69 18.86
CA LYS A 138 9.00 3.92 18.73
C LYS A 138 9.40 3.65 17.28
N PRO A 139 10.08 4.60 16.60
CA PRO A 139 10.53 4.44 15.22
C PRO A 139 11.26 3.12 14.95
N GLU A 140 12.09 2.68 15.90
CA GLU A 140 12.89 1.45 15.81
C GLU A 140 12.00 0.20 15.67
N SER A 141 10.92 0.12 16.47
CA SER A 141 9.97 -1.01 16.40
C SER A 141 9.24 -1.08 15.06
N MET A 142 8.97 0.07 14.44
CA MET A 142 8.34 0.12 13.11
C MET A 142 9.31 -0.30 12.01
N LEU A 143 10.57 0.10 12.14
CA LEU A 143 11.63 -0.33 11.23
C LEU A 143 11.80 -1.85 11.29
N ASP A 144 11.87 -2.42 12.50
CA ASP A 144 11.98 -3.87 12.69
C ASP A 144 10.80 -4.60 12.05
N THR A 145 9.58 -4.12 12.27
CA THR A 145 8.36 -4.71 11.70
C THR A 145 8.34 -4.66 10.17
N LEU A 146 8.81 -3.54 9.59
CA LEU A 146 8.93 -3.40 8.14
C LEU A 146 9.98 -4.37 7.58
N LEU A 147 11.14 -4.48 8.22
CA LEU A 147 12.23 -5.36 7.77
C LEU A 147 11.90 -6.85 7.95
N SER A 148 11.10 -7.20 8.96
CA SER A 148 10.71 -8.58 9.29
C SER A 148 9.37 -9.01 8.68
N ASN A 149 8.83 -8.26 7.71
CA ASN A 149 7.54 -8.57 7.10
C ASN A 149 7.56 -9.94 6.36
N PRO A 150 6.78 -10.94 6.81
CA PRO A 150 6.82 -12.28 6.24
C PRO A 150 6.27 -12.34 4.80
N MET A 151 5.36 -11.42 4.44
CA MET A 151 4.76 -11.41 3.10
C MET A 151 5.69 -10.79 2.04
N LYS A 152 6.76 -10.10 2.45
CA LYS A 152 7.68 -9.39 1.54
C LYS A 152 6.97 -8.48 0.52
N LYS A 153 5.84 -7.88 0.90
CA LYS A 153 5.03 -6.96 0.11
C LYS A 153 4.73 -5.68 0.90
N LEU A 154 4.85 -4.52 0.26
CA LEU A 154 4.58 -3.22 0.89
C LEU A 154 3.08 -2.87 0.92
N THR A 155 2.23 -3.54 0.13
CA THR A 155 0.79 -3.21 -0.03
C THR A 155 0.06 -2.99 1.29
N HIS A 156 0.37 -3.79 2.32
CA HIS A 156 -0.27 -3.72 3.63
C HIS A 156 0.54 -2.96 4.68
N TYR A 157 1.70 -2.38 4.35
CA TYR A 157 2.59 -1.72 5.31
C TYR A 157 2.79 -0.22 5.01
N TRP A 158 1.98 0.34 4.11
CA TRP A 158 2.07 1.76 3.73
C TRP A 158 1.80 2.73 4.89
N ASP A 159 1.04 2.31 5.90
CA ASP A 159 0.87 3.12 7.12
C ASP A 159 2.14 3.16 7.98
N TYR A 160 2.90 2.07 8.10
CA TYR A 160 4.24 2.08 8.70
C TYR A 160 5.17 3.03 7.92
N ILE A 161 5.16 2.93 6.59
CA ILE A 161 6.00 3.74 5.70
C ILE A 161 5.67 5.24 5.84
N GLU A 162 4.40 5.60 5.83
CA GLU A 162 3.96 6.99 5.99
C GLU A 162 4.26 7.56 7.38
N LEU A 163 4.10 6.76 8.43
CA LEU A 163 4.46 7.19 9.79
C LEU A 163 5.99 7.37 9.92
N LEU A 164 6.79 6.46 9.36
CA LEU A 164 8.25 6.63 9.29
C LEU A 164 8.63 7.87 8.47
N ARG A 165 7.98 8.11 7.32
CA ARG A 165 8.18 9.33 6.52
C ARG A 165 7.92 10.57 7.36
N PHE A 166 6.82 10.61 8.11
CA PHE A 166 6.50 11.73 8.99
C PHE A 166 7.58 11.91 10.08
N GLN A 167 7.98 10.84 10.76
CA GLN A 167 9.00 10.91 11.82
C GLN A 167 10.36 11.36 11.27
N ILE A 168 10.78 10.85 10.11
CA ILE A 168 12.04 11.20 9.46
C ILE A 168 12.00 12.66 8.97
N THR A 169 10.93 13.05 8.27
CA THR A 169 10.87 14.35 7.58
C THR A 169 10.45 15.51 8.48
N LYS A 170 9.50 15.29 9.39
CA LYS A 170 8.94 16.34 10.28
C LYS A 170 9.60 16.34 11.65
N LEU A 171 9.76 15.16 12.26
CA LEU A 171 10.40 15.05 13.58
C LEU A 171 11.93 14.93 13.49
N LYS A 172 12.50 14.90 12.28
CA LYS A 172 13.94 14.81 12.02
C LYS A 172 14.58 13.58 12.67
N TRP A 173 13.81 12.52 12.90
CA TRP A 173 14.35 11.26 13.41
C TRP A 173 15.27 10.64 12.35
N ARG A 174 16.37 10.03 12.82
CA ARG A 174 17.36 9.40 11.95
C ARG A 174 17.30 7.89 12.14
N PRO A 175 17.02 7.11 11.09
CA PRO A 175 17.05 5.66 11.18
C PRO A 175 18.45 5.18 11.55
N LYS A 176 18.53 4.41 12.63
CA LYS A 176 19.74 3.67 13.02
C LYS A 176 19.72 2.33 12.29
N LEU A 177 20.10 2.34 11.02
CA LEU A 177 20.11 1.17 10.16
C LEU A 177 21.47 1.06 9.46
N ASP A 178 21.98 -0.16 9.33
CA ASP A 178 23.11 -0.41 8.43
C ASP A 178 22.61 -0.43 6.98
N PHE A 179 22.75 0.72 6.31
CA PHE A 179 22.35 0.86 4.91
C PHE A 179 23.20 0.02 3.96
N ASN A 180 24.45 -0.29 4.32
CA ASN A 180 25.30 -1.16 3.51
C ASN A 180 24.77 -2.59 3.57
N GLU A 181 24.49 -3.10 4.77
CA GLU A 181 23.90 -4.42 4.95
C GLU A 181 22.53 -4.54 4.26
N LEU A 182 21.66 -3.53 4.41
CA LEU A 182 20.35 -3.52 3.73
C LEU A 182 20.51 -3.58 2.21
N TYR A 183 21.41 -2.77 1.64
CA TYR A 183 21.64 -2.73 0.20
C TYR A 183 22.27 -4.04 -0.33
N LEU A 184 23.27 -4.57 0.37
CA LEU A 184 23.96 -5.81 0.01
C LEU A 184 23.02 -7.01 0.10
N SER A 185 22.22 -7.11 1.16
CA SER A 185 21.22 -8.17 1.30
C SER A 185 20.08 -8.03 0.28
N GLY A 186 19.88 -6.83 -0.28
CA GLY A 186 19.02 -6.60 -1.42
C GLY A 186 19.49 -7.23 -2.72
N ALA A 187 20.74 -7.71 -2.83
CA ALA A 187 21.26 -8.35 -4.04
C ALA A 187 20.45 -9.58 -4.49
N GLN A 188 19.73 -10.23 -3.58
CA GLN A 188 18.85 -11.37 -3.86
C GLN A 188 17.41 -11.17 -3.34
N ASP A 189 17.12 -10.03 -2.71
CA ASP A 189 15.82 -9.76 -2.09
C ASP A 189 15.24 -8.41 -2.56
N ILE A 190 14.30 -8.49 -3.49
CA ILE A 190 13.58 -7.33 -4.04
C ILE A 190 12.93 -6.51 -2.93
N TYR A 191 12.39 -7.15 -1.90
CA TYR A 191 11.69 -6.44 -0.83
C TYR A 191 12.64 -5.54 -0.04
N LYS A 192 13.84 -6.02 0.25
CA LYS A 192 14.88 -5.23 0.89
C LYS A 192 15.34 -4.06 0.02
N LEU A 193 15.46 -4.25 -1.30
CA LEU A 193 15.76 -3.13 -2.22
C LEU A 193 14.64 -2.10 -2.27
N LYS A 194 13.37 -2.52 -2.21
CA LYS A 194 12.22 -1.60 -2.13
C LYS A 194 12.29 -0.75 -0.86
N ILE A 195 12.56 -1.37 0.28
CA ILE A 195 12.76 -0.66 1.56
C ILE A 195 13.95 0.32 1.44
N TYR A 196 15.06 -0.12 0.85
CA TYR A 196 16.21 0.75 0.60
C TYR A 196 15.84 1.95 -0.28
N LEU A 197 15.07 1.74 -1.36
CA LEU A 197 14.60 2.79 -2.27
C LEU A 197 13.74 3.84 -1.53
N ILE A 198 12.89 3.40 -0.60
CA ILE A 198 12.08 4.29 0.25
C ILE A 198 12.99 5.18 1.09
N PHE A 199 13.96 4.59 1.82
CA PHE A 199 14.88 5.36 2.64
C PHE A 199 15.78 6.28 1.83
N LEU A 200 16.28 5.81 0.68
CA LEU A 200 17.05 6.62 -0.26
C LEU A 200 16.26 7.86 -0.66
N THR A 201 14.96 7.72 -0.97
CA THR A 201 14.09 8.83 -1.34
C THR A 201 13.93 9.82 -0.18
N TYR A 202 13.67 9.33 1.03
CA TYR A 202 13.47 10.17 2.21
C TYR A 202 14.73 10.93 2.62
N ILE A 203 15.87 10.23 2.66
CA ILE A 203 17.17 10.82 3.02
C ILE A 203 17.61 11.82 1.95
N SER A 204 17.43 11.51 0.66
CA SER A 204 17.75 12.45 -0.44
C SER A 204 16.90 13.71 -0.36
N GLY A 205 15.60 13.58 -0.04
CA GLY A 205 14.71 14.72 0.20
C GLY A 205 15.18 15.57 1.38
N LEU A 206 15.56 14.94 2.49
CA LEU A 206 16.10 15.63 3.67
C LEU A 206 17.42 16.37 3.37
N LYS A 207 18.34 15.74 2.63
CA LYS A 207 19.60 16.38 2.19
C LYS A 207 19.32 17.63 1.36
N LYS A 208 18.38 17.56 0.41
CA LYS A 208 17.99 18.70 -0.44
C LYS A 208 17.37 19.85 0.34
N VAL A 209 16.43 19.56 1.25
CA VAL A 209 15.65 20.60 1.95
C VAL A 209 16.39 21.19 3.14
N LEU A 210 17.08 20.34 3.92
CA LEU A 210 17.66 20.76 5.20
C LEU A 210 19.18 20.89 5.16
N ARG A 211 19.90 20.23 4.24
CA ARG A 211 21.37 20.12 4.27
C ARG A 211 21.94 19.58 5.61
N LEU A 212 21.10 18.90 6.41
CA LEU A 212 21.39 18.51 7.80
C LEU A 212 21.76 17.02 7.96
N VAL A 213 21.80 16.23 6.90
CA VAL A 213 21.88 14.76 7.01
C VAL A 213 23.18 14.25 6.44
N ASP A 214 24.11 13.92 7.33
CA ASP A 214 25.31 13.15 7.02
C ASP A 214 25.04 11.66 7.23
N VAL A 215 24.29 11.08 6.29
CA VAL A 215 24.09 9.62 6.20
C VAL A 215 24.76 9.16 4.92
N ALA A 216 25.76 8.30 5.08
CA ALA A 216 26.41 7.62 3.98
C ALA A 216 25.48 6.51 3.48
N LEU A 217 25.10 6.59 2.21
CA LEU A 217 24.32 5.57 1.52
C LEU A 217 25.26 4.88 0.51
N PRO A 218 25.29 3.53 0.44
CA PRO A 218 26.15 2.79 -0.49
C PRO A 218 25.85 3.13 -1.96
N GLU A 219 24.59 3.38 -2.28
CA GLU A 219 24.13 3.79 -3.61
C GLU A 219 23.16 4.98 -3.46
N THR A 220 23.40 6.05 -4.22
CA THR A 220 22.63 7.31 -4.11
C THR A 220 21.75 7.56 -5.33
N SER A 221 21.95 6.82 -6.43
CA SER A 221 21.12 6.89 -7.63
C SER A 221 19.84 6.07 -7.45
N THR A 222 18.69 6.75 -7.48
CA THR A 222 17.38 6.08 -7.51
C THR A 222 17.23 5.18 -8.72
N ASP A 223 17.83 5.55 -9.85
CA ASP A 223 17.70 4.83 -11.11
C ASP A 223 18.48 3.52 -11.08
N ILE A 224 19.69 3.52 -10.50
CA ILE A 224 20.47 2.29 -10.31
C ILE A 224 19.72 1.32 -9.39
N VAL A 225 19.13 1.80 -8.29
CA VAL A 225 18.34 0.95 -7.38
C VAL A 225 17.10 0.40 -8.08
N LYS A 226 16.38 1.22 -8.86
CA LYS A 226 15.22 0.79 -9.64
C LYS A 226 15.60 -0.26 -10.69
N GLU A 227 16.71 -0.07 -11.41
CA GLU A 227 17.19 -1.04 -12.38
C GLU A 227 17.58 -2.38 -11.71
N LYS A 228 18.19 -2.35 -10.51
CA LYS A 228 18.43 -3.57 -9.73
C LYS A 228 17.14 -4.29 -9.32
N ILE A 229 16.12 -3.54 -8.90
CA ILE A 229 14.79 -4.10 -8.58
C ILE A 229 14.18 -4.76 -9.82
N LEU A 230 14.20 -4.06 -10.96
CA LEU A 230 13.69 -4.58 -12.23
C LEU A 230 14.49 -5.81 -12.67
N TYR A 231 15.80 -5.84 -12.49
CA TYR A 231 16.66 -6.99 -12.83
C TYR A 231 16.26 -8.24 -12.05
N LEU A 232 16.08 -8.12 -10.73
CA LEU A 232 15.63 -9.23 -9.91
C LEU A 232 14.19 -9.64 -10.26
N HIS A 233 13.32 -8.68 -10.55
CA HIS A 233 11.96 -8.97 -10.99
C HIS A 233 11.94 -9.75 -12.31
N ALA A 234 12.78 -9.34 -13.27
CA ALA A 234 12.95 -10.01 -14.55
C ALA A 234 13.46 -11.45 -14.38
N LYS A 235 14.46 -11.69 -13.52
CA LYS A 235 14.91 -13.05 -13.19
C LYS A 235 13.76 -13.91 -12.67
N GLN A 236 13.01 -13.42 -11.68
CA GLN A 236 11.87 -14.14 -11.11
C GLN A 236 10.76 -14.42 -12.13
N LEU A 237 10.45 -13.43 -12.99
CA LEU A 237 9.44 -13.59 -14.03
C LEU A 237 9.88 -14.61 -15.08
N LEU A 238 11.15 -14.59 -15.48
CA LEU A 238 11.71 -15.55 -16.42
C LEU A 238 11.60 -16.98 -15.90
N ASP A 239 12.00 -17.21 -14.64
CA ASP A 239 11.92 -18.53 -13.99
C ASP A 239 10.47 -19.03 -13.92
N ASN A 240 9.52 -18.13 -13.59
CA ASN A 240 8.10 -18.45 -13.53
C ASN A 240 7.53 -18.83 -14.91
N LEU A 241 7.82 -18.03 -15.95
CA LEU A 241 7.34 -18.27 -17.31
C LEU A 241 7.96 -19.54 -17.90
N TYR A 242 9.24 -19.80 -17.62
CA TYR A 242 9.90 -21.02 -18.04
C TYR A 242 9.28 -22.26 -17.37
N THR A 243 9.07 -22.22 -16.06
CA THR A 243 8.39 -23.30 -15.31
C THR A 243 6.99 -23.55 -15.86
N LYS A 244 6.24 -22.48 -16.17
CA LYS A 244 4.92 -22.56 -16.80
C LYS A 244 4.99 -23.23 -18.17
N CYS A 245 5.95 -22.84 -19.01
CA CYS A 245 6.17 -23.44 -20.33
C CYS A 245 6.49 -24.95 -20.23
N GLN A 246 7.31 -25.36 -19.26
CA GLN A 246 7.63 -26.78 -19.03
C GLN A 246 6.40 -27.58 -18.59
N ASN A 247 5.53 -26.99 -17.77
CA ASN A 247 4.34 -27.68 -17.23
C ASN A 247 3.16 -27.74 -18.22
N GLU A 248 2.93 -26.64 -18.96
CA GLU A 248 1.75 -26.48 -19.82
C GLU A 248 2.06 -26.81 -21.31
N GLY A 249 3.34 -26.91 -21.68
CA GLY A 249 3.80 -27.19 -23.04
C GLY A 249 3.71 -26.01 -24.00
N GLN A 250 2.81 -25.05 -23.76
CA GLN A 250 2.69 -23.82 -24.54
C GLN A 250 2.27 -22.65 -23.64
N LEU A 251 2.89 -21.48 -23.84
CA LEU A 251 2.49 -20.23 -23.19
C LEU A 251 1.45 -19.48 -24.03
N ASN A 252 0.61 -18.67 -23.39
CA ASN A 252 -0.28 -17.76 -24.11
C ASN A 252 0.53 -16.60 -24.73
N ASP A 253 -0.11 -15.83 -25.62
CA ASP A 253 0.57 -14.75 -26.37
C ASP A 253 1.22 -13.71 -25.45
N LEU A 254 0.53 -13.31 -24.37
CA LEU A 254 1.04 -12.32 -23.40
C LEU A 254 2.26 -12.86 -22.63
N ASP A 255 2.23 -14.11 -22.22
CA ASP A 255 3.32 -14.80 -21.54
C ASP A 255 4.53 -14.97 -22.46
N MET A 256 4.30 -15.28 -23.75
CA MET A 256 5.35 -15.34 -24.76
C MET A 256 6.00 -13.97 -24.99
N GLU A 257 5.21 -12.90 -25.12
CA GLU A 257 5.71 -11.53 -25.24
C GLU A 257 6.49 -11.12 -23.99
N SER A 258 5.98 -11.45 -22.80
CA SER A 258 6.63 -11.17 -21.52
C SER A 258 7.94 -11.92 -21.37
N LEU A 259 7.98 -13.19 -21.78
CA LEU A 259 9.17 -14.02 -21.79
C LEU A 259 10.27 -13.39 -22.67
N TYR A 260 9.89 -12.95 -23.87
CA TYR A 260 10.79 -12.27 -24.80
C TYR A 260 11.28 -10.91 -24.27
N GLY A 261 10.37 -10.06 -23.77
CA GLY A 261 10.71 -8.75 -23.19
C GLY A 261 11.66 -8.88 -22.01
N THR A 262 11.41 -9.87 -21.13
CA THR A 262 12.25 -10.17 -19.97
C THR A 262 13.66 -10.59 -20.37
N LYS A 263 13.79 -11.49 -21.35
CA LYS A 263 15.09 -11.91 -21.90
C LYS A 263 15.87 -10.71 -22.43
N LYS A 264 15.26 -9.90 -23.29
CA LYS A 264 15.89 -8.69 -23.86
C LYS A 264 16.36 -7.71 -22.78
N TYR A 265 15.57 -7.54 -21.72
CA TYR A 265 15.95 -6.68 -20.61
C TYR A 265 17.17 -7.21 -19.87
N LEU A 266 17.22 -8.51 -19.59
CA LEU A 266 18.36 -9.13 -18.90
C LEU A 266 19.64 -9.02 -19.73
N GLU A 267 19.56 -9.23 -21.04
CA GLU A 267 20.68 -9.01 -21.98
C GLU A 267 21.15 -7.54 -21.98
N TYR A 268 20.21 -6.59 -22.02
CA TYR A 268 20.51 -5.16 -21.91
C TYR A 268 21.22 -4.83 -20.60
N TYR A 269 20.69 -5.32 -19.48
CA TYR A 269 21.25 -5.08 -18.15
C TYR A 269 22.67 -5.65 -18.03
N ALA A 270 22.88 -6.89 -18.49
CA ALA A 270 24.18 -7.54 -18.52
C ALA A 270 25.21 -6.75 -19.35
N LYS A 271 24.81 -6.26 -20.53
CA LYS A 271 25.64 -5.40 -21.38
C LYS A 271 25.98 -4.07 -20.71
N LYS A 272 24.99 -3.41 -20.09
CA LYS A 272 25.15 -2.11 -19.43
C LYS A 272 26.09 -2.17 -18.21
N TYR A 273 25.91 -3.18 -17.37
CA TYR A 273 26.63 -3.32 -16.10
C TYR A 273 27.84 -4.27 -16.16
N LYS A 274 28.11 -4.86 -17.33
CA LYS A 274 29.20 -5.84 -17.55
C LYS A 274 29.13 -7.01 -16.56
N THR A 275 27.93 -7.52 -16.33
CA THR A 275 27.69 -8.70 -15.49
C THR A 275 27.49 -9.92 -16.37
N ASP A 276 27.89 -11.10 -15.89
CA ASP A 276 27.62 -12.35 -16.60
C ASP A 276 26.12 -12.59 -16.72
N ASN A 277 25.68 -12.99 -17.91
CA ASN A 277 24.30 -13.36 -18.15
C ASN A 277 24.13 -14.84 -17.77
N GLU A 278 23.85 -15.12 -16.51
CA GLU A 278 23.59 -16.47 -15.98
C GLU A 278 22.21 -17.01 -16.42
N LEU A 279 21.82 -16.79 -17.67
CA LEU A 279 20.58 -17.36 -18.21
C LEU A 279 20.84 -18.79 -18.68
N ASP A 280 19.97 -19.71 -18.28
CA ASP A 280 20.02 -21.09 -18.77
C ASP A 280 19.91 -21.09 -20.31
N GLN A 281 20.86 -21.75 -20.97
CA GLN A 281 20.93 -21.81 -22.42
C GLN A 281 19.68 -22.43 -23.07
N ASN A 282 18.98 -23.31 -22.34
CA ASN A 282 17.72 -23.90 -22.79
C ASN A 282 16.59 -22.87 -22.83
N VAL A 283 16.60 -21.88 -21.93
CA VAL A 283 15.68 -20.73 -21.92
C VAL A 283 15.98 -19.80 -23.09
N LEU A 284 17.27 -19.62 -23.41
CA LEU A 284 17.70 -18.77 -24.53
C LEU A 284 17.34 -19.35 -25.89
N ASN A 285 17.39 -20.68 -26.05
CA ASN A 285 17.14 -21.41 -27.29
C ASN A 285 15.65 -21.62 -27.61
N ALA A 286 14.75 -21.54 -26.63
CA ALA A 286 13.30 -21.71 -26.83
C ALA A 286 12.63 -20.54 -27.58
N LEU A 287 13.38 -19.48 -27.91
CA LEU A 287 12.87 -18.17 -28.34
C LEU A 287 13.48 -17.71 -29.69
N GLU A 288 13.57 -18.60 -30.67
CA GLU A 288 13.84 -18.17 -32.05
C GLU A 288 12.60 -17.48 -32.64
N ASN A 289 12.71 -16.16 -32.83
CA ASN A 289 11.79 -15.28 -33.58
C ASN A 289 10.33 -15.22 -33.11
N SER A 290 9.94 -14.12 -32.44
CA SER A 290 8.52 -13.71 -32.49
C SER A 290 8.16 -12.24 -32.22
N CYS A 291 9.04 -11.34 -31.75
CA CYS A 291 8.61 -9.94 -31.51
C CYS A 291 9.67 -8.89 -31.91
N ASP A 292 9.54 -8.32 -33.10
CA ASP A 292 10.30 -7.15 -33.53
C ASP A 292 9.58 -5.86 -33.09
N TYR A 293 10.07 -5.23 -32.02
CA TYR A 293 9.57 -3.93 -31.57
C TYR A 293 10.31 -2.77 -32.23
N VAL A 294 9.56 -1.75 -32.63
CA VAL A 294 10.07 -0.49 -33.20
C VAL A 294 9.88 0.66 -32.23
N CYS A 295 10.77 1.65 -32.30
CA CYS A 295 10.73 2.82 -31.46
C CYS A 295 9.59 3.76 -31.86
N GLN A 296 8.82 4.21 -30.87
CA GLN A 296 7.68 5.11 -31.05
C GLN A 296 8.08 6.50 -31.57
N CYS A 297 9.35 6.88 -31.45
CA CYS A 297 9.85 8.20 -31.85
C CYS A 297 10.46 8.23 -33.26
N CYS A 298 11.12 7.15 -33.69
CA CYS A 298 11.96 7.17 -34.90
C CYS A 298 11.89 5.89 -35.73
N ASP A 299 10.97 4.98 -35.42
CA ASP A 299 10.71 3.72 -36.12
C ASP A 299 11.92 2.75 -36.21
N GLU A 300 13.05 3.08 -35.58
CA GLU A 300 14.20 2.20 -35.46
C GLU A 300 13.90 1.00 -34.57
N LYS A 301 14.51 -0.14 -34.86
CA LYS A 301 14.41 -1.33 -34.01
C LYS A 301 14.87 -1.03 -32.58
N ILE A 302 14.12 -1.54 -31.61
CA ILE A 302 14.47 -1.45 -30.20
C ILE A 302 15.52 -2.51 -29.85
N GLU A 303 16.65 -2.05 -29.32
CA GLU A 303 17.70 -2.87 -28.70
C GLU A 303 17.56 -2.77 -27.17
N GLY A 304 16.94 -3.79 -26.54
CA GLY A 304 16.60 -3.74 -25.12
C GLY A 304 15.44 -2.78 -24.85
N PHE A 305 15.72 -1.60 -24.27
CA PHE A 305 14.74 -0.55 -23.99
C PHE A 305 14.93 0.76 -24.77
N THR A 306 15.90 0.80 -25.67
CA THR A 306 16.22 2.01 -26.43
C THR A 306 16.41 1.65 -27.90
N CYS A 307 16.12 2.58 -28.80
CA CYS A 307 16.62 2.45 -30.17
C CYS A 307 18.10 2.85 -30.26
N LYS A 308 18.69 2.69 -31.44
CA LYS A 308 20.07 3.12 -31.73
C LYS A 308 20.28 4.62 -31.48
N SER A 309 19.24 5.42 -31.71
CA SER A 309 19.23 6.86 -31.43
C SER A 309 19.06 7.21 -29.94
N GLY A 310 18.88 6.21 -29.06
CA GLY A 310 18.78 6.43 -27.61
C GLY A 310 17.43 6.98 -27.13
N HIS A 311 16.38 6.97 -27.96
CA HIS A 311 15.05 7.38 -27.52
C HIS A 311 14.51 6.44 -26.44
N LEU A 312 13.95 7.04 -25.40
CA LEU A 312 13.26 6.34 -24.33
C LEU A 312 11.86 5.96 -24.83
N ASN A 313 11.58 4.66 -24.92
CA ASN A 313 10.22 4.19 -25.15
C ASN A 313 9.55 3.91 -23.81
N MET A 314 8.23 3.96 -23.78
CA MET A 314 7.47 3.59 -22.59
C MET A 314 7.42 2.06 -22.49
N PHE A 315 7.85 1.51 -21.35
CA PHE A 315 7.86 0.07 -21.10
C PHE A 315 6.95 -0.32 -19.96
N CYS A 316 6.39 -1.51 -20.08
CA CYS A 316 5.67 -2.16 -19.00
C CYS A 316 6.66 -2.73 -17.99
N MET A 317 6.62 -2.25 -16.75
CA MET A 317 7.50 -2.77 -15.70
C MET A 317 7.20 -4.23 -15.31
N ALA A 318 5.99 -4.72 -15.61
CA ALA A 318 5.54 -6.06 -15.25
C ALA A 318 5.90 -7.12 -16.29
N THR A 319 5.92 -6.74 -17.57
CA THR A 319 6.16 -7.68 -18.69
C THR A 319 7.42 -7.37 -19.48
N PHE A 320 8.05 -6.21 -19.23
CA PHE A 320 9.22 -5.71 -19.96
C PHE A 320 8.99 -5.54 -21.47
N THR A 321 7.74 -5.38 -21.89
CA THR A 321 7.35 -5.10 -23.28
C THR A 321 7.06 -3.62 -23.49
N PRO A 322 7.23 -3.07 -24.72
CA PRO A 322 6.83 -1.70 -25.02
C PRO A 322 5.33 -1.48 -24.81
N ILE A 323 4.96 -0.25 -24.46
CA ILE A 323 3.57 0.21 -24.35
C ILE A 323 3.30 1.11 -25.55
N CYS A 324 2.59 0.59 -26.55
CA CYS A 324 2.36 1.26 -27.82
C CYS A 324 1.14 2.19 -27.86
N SER A 325 0.34 2.21 -26.79
CA SER A 325 -0.92 2.97 -26.71
C SER A 325 -0.89 4.02 -25.60
N ASP A 326 -1.71 5.07 -25.77
CA ASP A 326 -1.98 6.06 -24.72
C ASP A 326 -2.85 5.48 -23.59
N ASN A 327 -3.41 4.28 -23.78
CA ASN A 327 -4.14 3.53 -22.77
C ASN A 327 -3.17 2.64 -21.99
N TYR A 328 -2.68 3.14 -20.86
CA TYR A 328 -1.75 2.44 -19.97
C TYR A 328 -2.11 2.64 -18.49
N LEU A 329 -1.48 1.88 -17.62
CA LEU A 329 -1.60 2.00 -16.16
C LEU A 329 -0.33 2.62 -15.57
N MET A 330 -0.45 3.36 -14.47
CA MET A 330 0.65 4.06 -13.82
C MET A 330 0.59 3.94 -12.28
N CYS A 331 1.74 3.75 -11.60
CA CYS A 331 1.82 3.90 -10.13
C CYS A 331 1.83 5.40 -9.79
N GLN A 332 0.81 5.89 -9.08
CA GLN A 332 0.74 7.30 -8.63
C GLN A 332 1.89 7.73 -7.72
N CYS A 333 2.63 6.79 -7.12
CA CYS A 333 3.77 7.10 -6.25
C CYS A 333 5.08 7.28 -7.01
N CYS A 334 5.33 6.51 -8.08
CA CYS A 334 6.65 6.48 -8.73
C CYS A 334 6.62 6.62 -10.26
N ASN A 335 5.44 6.82 -10.84
CA ASN A 335 5.15 6.98 -12.27
C ASN A 335 5.60 5.81 -13.15
N ALA A 336 5.85 4.64 -12.56
CA ALA A 336 6.15 3.44 -13.33
C ALA A 336 4.91 2.95 -14.07
N THR A 337 5.10 2.53 -15.31
CA THR A 337 4.03 2.24 -16.27
C THR A 337 3.83 0.74 -16.48
N SER A 338 2.61 0.37 -16.85
CA SER A 338 2.22 -0.99 -17.22
C SER A 338 1.18 -0.96 -18.34
N ARG A 339 1.05 -2.03 -19.10
CA ARG A 339 0.01 -2.12 -20.14
C ARG A 339 -1.39 -2.12 -19.52
N ALA A 340 -2.37 -1.58 -20.24
CA ALA A 340 -3.77 -1.52 -19.79
C ALA A 340 -4.52 -2.84 -19.86
N ASP A 341 -4.12 -3.77 -20.73
CA ASP A 341 -4.71 -5.11 -20.81
C ASP A 341 -4.45 -5.97 -19.56
N LEU A 342 -3.47 -5.59 -18.74
CA LEU A 342 -3.20 -6.19 -17.43
C LEU A 342 -4.20 -5.75 -16.34
N GLU A 343 -5.06 -4.76 -16.58
CA GLU A 343 -5.99 -4.20 -15.57
C GLU A 343 -6.87 -5.28 -14.91
N ILE A 344 -7.26 -6.30 -15.67
CA ILE A 344 -8.08 -7.44 -15.20
C ILE A 344 -7.39 -8.17 -14.04
N GLU A 345 -6.06 -8.15 -13.98
CA GLU A 345 -5.25 -8.84 -12.97
C GLU A 345 -4.96 -7.99 -11.72
N ASN A 346 -5.46 -6.75 -11.67
CA ASN A 346 -5.14 -5.76 -10.62
C ASN A 346 -3.62 -5.63 -10.38
N PRO A 347 -2.85 -5.22 -11.39
CA PRO A 347 -1.40 -5.27 -11.33
C PRO A 347 -0.89 -4.29 -10.28
N ILE A 348 0.17 -4.69 -9.59
CA ILE A 348 0.86 -3.89 -8.58
C ILE A 348 2.19 -3.41 -9.11
N CYS A 349 2.62 -2.24 -8.66
CA CYS A 349 3.90 -1.70 -9.04
C CYS A 349 5.06 -2.50 -8.46
N VAL A 350 6.04 -2.82 -9.31
CA VAL A 350 7.27 -3.54 -8.94
C VAL A 350 8.13 -2.76 -7.93
N PHE A 351 7.96 -1.43 -7.81
CA PHE A 351 8.71 -0.60 -6.86
C PHE A 351 7.93 -0.29 -5.57
N CYS A 352 6.63 -0.01 -5.72
CA CYS A 352 5.80 0.62 -4.68
C CYS A 352 4.78 -0.37 -4.06
N ASP A 353 4.52 -1.52 -4.69
CA ASP A 353 3.42 -2.47 -4.39
C ASP A 353 2.04 -1.82 -4.23
N LEU A 354 1.85 -0.62 -4.79
CA LEU A 354 0.55 0.01 -4.94
C LEU A 354 -0.09 -0.48 -6.23
N TYR A 355 -1.42 -0.55 -6.23
CA TYR A 355 -2.20 -0.79 -7.43
C TYR A 355 -1.94 0.29 -8.47
N LEU A 356 -1.85 -0.15 -9.73
CA LEU A 356 -1.73 0.75 -10.86
C LEU A 356 -3.11 1.22 -11.27
N ILE A 357 -3.20 2.47 -11.70
CA ILE A 357 -4.46 3.08 -12.16
C ILE A 357 -4.27 3.67 -13.56
N LYS A 358 -5.37 3.94 -14.26
CA LYS A 358 -5.30 4.76 -15.48
C LYS A 358 -4.97 6.20 -15.10
N PRO A 359 -4.07 6.86 -15.84
CA PRO A 359 -3.85 8.30 -15.69
C PRO A 359 -5.13 9.06 -16.10
N ASP A 360 -5.43 10.14 -15.38
CA ASP A 360 -6.57 11.03 -15.64
C ASP A 360 -6.42 11.85 -16.94
#